data_AF-A0A0C9UK01-F1
#
_entry.id   AF-A0A0C9UK01-F1
#
_cell.length_a   1.000
_cell.length_b   1.000
_cell.length_c   1.000
_cell.angle_alpha   90.00
_cell.angle_beta   90.00
_cell.angle_gamma   90.00
#
_symmetry.space_group_name_H-M   'P 1'
#
loop_
_entity.id
_entity.type
_entity.pdbx_description
1 polymer ?
#
loop_
_entity_poly.entity_id
_entity_poly.type
_entity_poly.pdbx_seq_one_letter_code
_entity_poly.pdbx_strand_id
1 'polypeptide(L)'
;MQSFTQLLGLILMANEPLSSQSLISLIRRATPLKDDLVLSILEFMGALLSGIADDTLPLRPLHLSFREFLLDPKASGPFCVSAPSAHGDLARISLNIVNQDLRFNICDLDTSYLRNKDIPNLPDRILENIPFSLRYACRAWAIHFSQAPEKPMIDDIIYFFRHKLLYWFEVLALIQDLSSGQEQLLQIITWCKVRFYDYSYES
;
A
#
# COMPACT_ATOMS: atom_id res chain seq x y z
N MET A 1 -16.93 -13.89 -6.74
CA MET A 1 -15.64 -14.29 -7.35
C MET A 1 -14.67 -13.12 -7.48
N GLN A 2 -15.01 -12.03 -8.19
CA GLN A 2 -14.08 -10.89 -8.36
C GLN A 2 -13.64 -10.25 -7.03
N SER A 3 -14.58 -10.00 -6.10
CA SER A 3 -14.25 -9.45 -4.77
C SER A 3 -13.34 -10.38 -3.95
N PHE A 4 -13.44 -11.69 -4.15
CA PHE A 4 -12.62 -12.70 -3.45
C PHE A 4 -11.17 -12.67 -3.96
N THR A 5 -10.98 -12.75 -5.28
CA THR A 5 -9.63 -12.73 -5.86
C THR A 5 -8.95 -11.38 -5.68
N GLN A 6 -9.72 -10.29 -5.72
CA GLN A 6 -9.22 -8.96 -5.38
C GLN A 6 -8.74 -8.89 -3.92
N LEU A 7 -9.57 -9.31 -2.95
CA LEU A 7 -9.20 -9.27 -1.53
C LEU A 7 -7.95 -10.10 -1.25
N LEU A 8 -7.86 -11.30 -1.82
CA LEU A 8 -6.67 -12.14 -1.66
C LEU A 8 -5.45 -11.57 -2.36
N GLY A 9 -5.63 -10.91 -3.50
CA GLY A 9 -4.57 -10.13 -4.14
C GLY A 9 -3.98 -9.10 -3.19
N LEU A 10 -4.83 -8.31 -2.53
CA LEU A 10 -4.38 -7.31 -1.56
C LEU A 10 -3.61 -7.94 -0.40
N ILE A 11 -4.09 -9.06 0.15
CA ILE A 11 -3.42 -9.77 1.26
C ILE A 11 -2.07 -10.36 0.81
N LEU A 12 -2.04 -11.00 -0.36
CA LEU A 12 -0.87 -11.75 -0.82
C LEU A 12 0.25 -10.85 -1.36
N MET A 13 -0.10 -9.70 -1.94
CA MET A 13 0.83 -8.77 -2.56
C MET A 13 1.16 -7.55 -1.70
N ALA A 14 0.60 -7.46 -0.48
CA ALA A 14 0.94 -6.38 0.44
C ALA A 14 2.44 -6.36 0.76
N ASN A 15 3.02 -5.17 0.86
CA ASN A 15 4.44 -4.98 1.16
C ASN A 15 4.79 -5.38 2.60
N GLU A 16 3.80 -5.30 3.50
CA GLU A 16 3.86 -5.86 4.84
C GLU A 16 2.56 -6.62 5.15
N PRO A 17 2.61 -7.71 5.95
CA PRO A 17 1.41 -8.49 6.28
C PRO A 17 0.31 -7.63 6.90
N LEU A 18 -0.89 -7.65 6.31
CA LEU A 18 -2.04 -6.86 6.74
C LEU A 18 -2.91 -7.68 7.70
N SER A 19 -3.34 -7.06 8.81
CA SER A 19 -4.47 -7.57 9.60
C SER A 19 -5.80 -7.23 8.92
N SER A 20 -6.93 -7.78 9.40
CA SER A 20 -8.24 -7.40 8.85
C SER A 20 -8.55 -5.92 9.11
N GLN A 21 -8.21 -5.39 10.29
CA GLN A 21 -8.34 -3.96 10.61
C GLN A 21 -7.54 -3.09 9.63
N SER A 22 -6.27 -3.43 9.42
CA SER A 22 -5.37 -2.73 8.49
C SER A 22 -5.86 -2.80 7.04
N LEU A 23 -6.30 -3.97 6.60
CA LEU A 23 -6.84 -4.19 5.26
C LEU A 23 -8.10 -3.34 5.03
N ILE A 24 -9.04 -3.35 5.98
CA ILE A 24 -10.25 -2.51 5.93
C ILE A 24 -9.88 -1.03 5.88
N SER A 25 -8.90 -0.59 6.67
CA SER A 25 -8.45 0.81 6.66
C SER A 25 -7.90 1.26 5.30
N LEU A 26 -7.26 0.37 4.53
CA LEU A 26 -6.77 0.63 3.19
C LEU A 26 -7.92 0.65 2.17
N ILE A 27 -8.79 -0.34 2.24
CA ILE A 27 -9.87 -0.60 1.27
C ILE A 27 -10.96 0.49 1.32
N ARG A 28 -11.37 0.92 2.53
CA ARG A 28 -12.41 1.95 2.75
C ARG A 28 -12.17 3.24 1.99
N ARG A 29 -10.91 3.53 1.68
CA ARG A 29 -10.47 4.81 1.17
C ARG A 29 -10.41 4.91 -0.34
N ALA A 30 -10.39 3.77 -1.03
CA ALA A 30 -10.08 3.75 -2.45
C ALA A 30 -10.78 2.66 -3.25
N THR A 31 -11.60 1.81 -2.62
CA THR A 31 -12.36 0.75 -3.33
C THR A 31 -13.83 0.76 -2.92
N PRO A 32 -14.74 0.21 -3.76
CA PRO A 32 -16.15 0.06 -3.42
C PRO A 32 -16.45 -1.18 -2.55
N LEU A 33 -15.43 -1.92 -2.09
CA LEU A 33 -15.65 -3.10 -1.25
C LEU A 33 -16.16 -2.67 0.13
N LYS A 34 -17.32 -3.22 0.51
CA LYS A 34 -17.92 -2.97 1.82
C LYS A 34 -17.22 -3.83 2.89
N ASP A 35 -17.06 -3.27 4.08
CA ASP A 35 -16.44 -3.96 5.21
C ASP A 35 -17.10 -5.30 5.53
N ASP A 36 -18.44 -5.35 5.55
CA ASP A 36 -19.19 -6.59 5.82
C ASP A 36 -18.86 -7.70 4.82
N LEU A 37 -18.63 -7.34 3.55
CA LEU A 37 -18.24 -8.28 2.51
C LEU A 37 -16.80 -8.78 2.74
N VAL A 38 -15.88 -7.89 3.13
CA VAL A 38 -14.50 -8.25 3.47
C VAL A 38 -14.49 -9.24 4.63
N LEU A 39 -15.20 -8.92 5.72
CA LEU A 39 -15.28 -9.77 6.91
C LEU A 39 -15.92 -11.13 6.57
N SER A 40 -17.02 -11.13 5.82
CA SER A 40 -17.67 -12.37 5.36
C SER A 40 -16.72 -13.26 4.58
N ILE A 41 -15.95 -12.70 3.63
CA ILE A 41 -14.96 -13.47 2.87
C ILE A 41 -13.89 -14.04 3.79
N LEU A 42 -13.34 -13.24 4.70
CA LEU A 42 -12.30 -13.68 5.63
C LEU A 42 -12.80 -14.81 6.55
N GLU A 43 -14.02 -14.73 7.06
CA GLU A 43 -14.61 -15.80 7.89
C GLU A 43 -14.65 -17.15 7.17
N PHE A 44 -15.04 -17.17 5.88
CA PHE A 44 -15.01 -18.40 5.07
C PHE A 44 -13.59 -18.95 4.82
N MET A 45 -12.56 -18.16 5.09
CA MET A 45 -11.16 -18.53 4.92
C MET A 45 -10.49 -19.01 6.20
N GLY A 46 -11.23 -19.23 7.30
CA GLY A 46 -10.71 -19.65 8.61
C GLY A 46 -9.81 -20.90 8.58
N ALA A 47 -10.05 -21.82 7.63
CA ALA A 47 -9.24 -23.02 7.47
C ALA A 47 -7.97 -22.83 6.60
N LEU A 48 -7.81 -21.66 5.98
CA LEU A 48 -6.78 -21.37 4.98
C LEU A 48 -5.87 -20.20 5.37
N LEU A 49 -6.37 -19.28 6.19
CA LEU A 49 -5.61 -18.12 6.68
C LEU A 49 -5.51 -18.12 8.22
N SER A 50 -4.36 -17.73 8.75
CA SER A 50 -4.23 -17.31 10.15
C SER A 50 -4.64 -15.85 10.34
N GLY A 51 -4.84 -15.41 11.57
CA GLY A 51 -5.14 -14.01 11.91
C GLY A 51 -6.60 -13.60 11.68
N ILE A 52 -7.49 -14.54 11.30
CA ILE A 52 -8.92 -14.21 11.11
C ILE A 52 -9.64 -13.97 12.45
N ALA A 53 -9.21 -14.65 13.52
CA ALA A 53 -9.88 -14.58 14.83
C ALA A 53 -9.53 -13.31 15.64
N ASP A 54 -8.51 -12.56 15.25
CA ASP A 54 -8.04 -11.34 15.92
C ASP A 54 -7.74 -10.30 14.84
N ASP A 55 -8.46 -9.18 14.88
CA ASP A 55 -8.43 -8.16 13.83
C ASP A 55 -7.12 -7.35 13.77
N THR A 56 -6.26 -7.51 14.78
CA THR A 56 -4.93 -6.91 14.86
C THR A 56 -3.83 -7.84 14.37
N LEU A 57 -4.09 -9.16 14.32
CA LEU A 57 -3.09 -10.13 13.87
C LEU A 57 -3.00 -10.20 12.35
N PRO A 58 -1.79 -10.38 11.78
CA PRO A 58 -1.64 -10.44 10.33
C PRO A 58 -2.35 -11.65 9.69
N LEU A 59 -3.07 -11.37 8.60
CA LEU A 59 -3.66 -12.36 7.72
C LEU A 59 -2.56 -13.03 6.89
N ARG A 60 -2.41 -14.36 7.02
CA ARG A 60 -1.39 -15.11 6.28
C ARG A 60 -1.93 -16.46 5.83
N PRO A 61 -1.60 -16.93 4.61
CA PRO A 61 -1.81 -18.32 4.23
C PRO A 61 -1.18 -19.27 5.24
N LEU A 62 -1.95 -20.26 5.71
CA LEU A 62 -1.44 -21.29 6.63
C LEU A 62 -0.41 -22.21 5.97
N HIS A 63 -0.48 -22.36 4.65
CA HIS A 63 0.42 -23.23 3.90
C HIS A 63 0.86 -22.58 2.58
N LEU A 64 2.14 -22.77 2.22
CA LEU A 64 2.73 -22.20 1.00
C LEU A 64 2.00 -22.69 -0.27
N SER A 65 1.58 -23.96 -0.31
CA SER A 65 0.85 -24.51 -1.46
C SER A 65 -0.47 -23.79 -1.73
N PHE A 66 -1.10 -23.19 -0.72
CA PHE A 66 -2.33 -22.41 -0.95
C PHE A 66 -2.03 -21.11 -1.69
N ARG A 67 -0.92 -20.44 -1.33
CA ARG A 67 -0.43 -19.27 -2.09
C ARG A 67 -0.09 -19.67 -3.52
N GLU A 68 0.64 -20.76 -3.72
CA GLU A 68 1.04 -21.23 -5.05
C GLU A 68 -0.18 -21.61 -5.90
N PHE A 69 -1.15 -22.30 -5.31
CA PHE A 69 -2.43 -22.62 -5.95
C PHE A 69 -3.14 -21.36 -6.47
N LEU A 70 -3.29 -20.33 -5.61
CA LEU A 70 -3.95 -19.08 -5.99
C LEU A 70 -3.22 -18.30 -7.08
N LEU A 71 -1.91 -18.47 -7.22
CA LEU A 71 -1.10 -17.77 -8.21
C LEU A 71 -0.94 -18.54 -9.53
N ASP A 72 -1.41 -19.79 -9.60
CA ASP A 72 -1.41 -20.61 -10.82
C ASP A 72 -2.80 -20.61 -11.49
N PRO A 73 -2.96 -19.95 -12.66
CA PRO A 73 -4.21 -19.95 -13.40
C PRO A 73 -4.70 -21.34 -13.81
N LYS A 74 -3.78 -22.29 -14.02
CA LYS A 74 -4.12 -23.67 -14.41
C LYS A 74 -4.69 -24.46 -13.23
N ALA A 75 -4.18 -24.20 -12.03
CA ALA A 75 -4.63 -24.90 -10.82
C ALA A 75 -5.91 -24.28 -10.24
N SER A 76 -5.96 -22.96 -10.12
CA SER A 76 -7.04 -22.25 -9.42
C SER A 76 -8.17 -21.76 -10.30
N GLY A 77 -7.99 -21.71 -11.63
CA GLY A 77 -9.01 -21.32 -12.59
C GLY A 77 -9.69 -19.99 -12.20
N PRO A 78 -10.99 -19.98 -11.88
CA PRO A 78 -11.71 -18.76 -11.52
C PRO A 78 -11.26 -18.12 -10.19
N PHE A 79 -10.51 -18.85 -9.36
CA PHE A 79 -9.95 -18.36 -8.10
C PHE A 79 -8.53 -17.78 -8.25
N CYS A 80 -7.99 -17.74 -9.47
CA CYS A 80 -6.65 -17.22 -9.71
C CYS A 80 -6.55 -15.74 -9.34
N VAL A 81 -5.51 -15.42 -8.58
CA VAL A 81 -5.11 -14.07 -8.21
C VAL A 81 -4.06 -13.59 -9.20
N SER A 82 -4.38 -12.51 -9.91
CA SER A 82 -3.39 -11.82 -10.74
C SER A 82 -2.53 -10.90 -9.86
N ALA A 83 -1.30 -11.32 -9.58
CA ALA A 83 -0.35 -10.49 -8.84
C ALA A 83 -0.16 -9.10 -9.48
N PRO A 84 0.06 -8.97 -10.80
CA PRO A 84 0.14 -7.65 -11.45
C PRO A 84 -1.11 -6.78 -11.22
N SER A 85 -2.31 -7.34 -11.31
CA SER A 85 -3.56 -6.60 -11.06
C SER A 85 -3.68 -6.17 -9.60
N ALA A 86 -3.31 -7.04 -8.65
CA ALA A 86 -3.30 -6.70 -7.23
C ALA A 86 -2.30 -5.61 -6.88
N HIS A 87 -1.11 -5.59 -7.51
CA HIS A 87 -0.18 -4.47 -7.42
C HIS A 87 -0.77 -3.18 -7.98
N GLY A 88 -1.50 -3.24 -9.10
CA GLY A 88 -2.24 -2.08 -9.63
C GLY A 88 -3.27 -1.52 -8.64
N ASP A 89 -4.02 -2.40 -7.98
CA ASP A 89 -4.98 -2.00 -6.94
C ASP A 89 -4.28 -1.37 -5.73
N LEU A 90 -3.23 -2.00 -5.20
CA LEU A 90 -2.47 -1.46 -4.07
C LEU A 90 -1.78 -0.13 -4.40
N ALA A 91 -1.26 0.03 -5.61
CA ALA A 91 -0.70 1.29 -6.10
C ALA A 91 -1.77 2.38 -6.09
N ARG A 92 -2.96 2.08 -6.63
CA ARG A 92 -4.08 3.01 -6.69
C ARG A 92 -4.59 3.43 -5.32
N ILE A 93 -4.79 2.45 -4.44
CA ILE A 93 -5.19 2.68 -3.06
C ILE A 93 -4.17 3.58 -2.36
N SER A 94 -2.89 3.20 -2.43
CA SER A 94 -1.83 3.91 -1.72
C SER A 94 -1.63 5.33 -2.27
N LEU A 95 -1.64 5.51 -3.59
CA LEU A 95 -1.45 6.81 -4.20
C LEU A 95 -2.62 7.76 -3.90
N ASN A 96 -3.85 7.24 -3.89
CA ASN A 96 -5.02 8.00 -3.45
C ASN A 96 -4.88 8.47 -1.99
N ILE A 97 -4.44 7.57 -1.09
CA ILE A 97 -4.21 7.88 0.32
C ILE A 97 -3.18 9.01 0.49
N VAL A 98 -2.01 8.90 -0.14
CA VAL A 98 -0.96 9.93 0.01
C VAL A 98 -1.39 11.27 -0.60
N ASN A 99 -2.16 11.26 -1.69
CA ASN A 99 -2.65 12.49 -2.31
C ASN A 99 -3.77 13.17 -1.53
N GLN A 100 -4.54 12.43 -0.74
CA GLN A 100 -5.62 12.99 0.08
C GLN A 100 -5.14 13.41 1.46
N ASP A 101 -4.39 12.56 2.16
CA ASP A 101 -4.18 12.70 3.60
C ASP A 101 -2.88 13.37 4.01
N LEU A 102 -1.89 13.40 3.13
CA LEU A 102 -0.68 14.14 3.43
C LEU A 102 -1.01 15.62 3.52
N ARG A 103 -0.63 16.20 4.66
CA ARG A 103 -0.71 17.63 4.97
C ARG A 103 0.60 18.11 5.57
N PHE A 104 0.85 19.40 5.42
CA PHE A 104 1.95 20.07 6.11
C PHE A 104 1.79 19.96 7.63
N ASN A 105 2.90 19.74 8.34
CA ASN A 105 2.94 19.69 9.80
C ASN A 105 1.93 18.66 10.35
N ILE A 106 2.01 17.43 9.87
CA ILE A 106 0.97 16.41 10.11
C ILE A 106 0.78 16.06 11.59
N CYS A 107 1.84 16.21 12.40
CA CYS A 107 1.79 16.00 13.86
C CYS A 107 1.62 17.30 14.66
N ASP A 108 1.21 18.39 14.01
CA ASP A 108 0.96 19.70 14.62
C ASP A 108 2.08 20.14 15.57
N LEU A 109 3.32 20.02 15.10
CA LEU A 109 4.51 20.38 15.85
C LEU A 109 4.56 21.88 16.08
N ASP A 110 4.91 22.27 17.30
CA ASP A 110 4.98 23.68 17.70
C ASP A 110 6.14 24.41 16.99
N THR A 111 7.18 23.67 16.62
CA THR A 111 8.36 24.21 15.96
C THR A 111 9.12 23.13 15.18
N SER A 112 9.78 23.54 14.10
CA SER A 112 10.73 22.72 13.34
C SER A 112 12.18 22.84 13.82
N TYR A 113 12.46 23.62 14.88
CA TYR A 113 13.83 23.81 15.38
C TYR A 113 14.35 22.64 16.21
N LEU A 114 13.45 21.88 16.85
CA LEU A 114 13.79 20.71 17.62
C LEU A 114 14.00 19.51 16.70
N ARG A 115 14.95 18.63 17.05
CA ARG A 115 15.04 17.33 16.39
C ARG A 115 13.84 16.49 16.85
N ASN A 116 13.34 15.60 15.98
CA ASN A 116 12.20 14.72 16.30
C ASN A 116 12.34 14.02 17.66
N LYS A 117 13.53 13.50 17.98
CA LYS A 117 13.81 12.82 19.26
C LYS A 117 13.70 13.72 20.51
N ASP A 118 13.79 15.03 20.32
CA ASP A 118 13.76 16.04 21.38
C ASP A 118 12.35 16.65 21.53
N ILE A 119 11.36 16.20 20.74
CA ILE A 119 9.97 16.68 20.79
C ILE A 119 9.19 15.85 21.83
N PRO A 120 8.62 16.50 22.87
CA PRO A 120 7.80 15.81 23.86
C PRO A 120 6.56 15.18 23.24
N ASN A 121 6.19 13.98 23.69
CA ASN A 121 4.98 13.25 23.28
C ASN A 121 4.86 13.00 21.76
N LEU A 122 5.97 13.09 21.03
CA LEU A 122 5.96 12.84 19.58
C LEU A 122 5.42 11.45 19.19
N PRO A 123 5.74 10.36 19.91
CA PRO A 123 5.19 9.04 19.59
C PRO A 123 3.66 9.00 19.59
N ASP A 124 3.01 9.65 20.56
CA ASP A 124 1.55 9.68 20.66
C ASP A 124 0.95 10.50 19.51
N ARG A 125 1.54 11.67 19.21
CA ARG A 125 1.12 12.50 18.07
C ARG A 125 1.24 11.77 16.73
N ILE A 126 2.30 10.96 16.56
CA ILE A 126 2.48 10.11 15.37
C ILE A 126 1.36 9.07 15.28
N LEU A 127 1.02 8.39 16.39
CA LEU A 127 -0.05 7.40 16.40
C LEU A 127 -1.42 8.02 16.09
N GLU A 128 -1.68 9.23 16.57
CA GLU A 128 -2.94 9.95 16.34
C GLU A 128 -3.07 10.47 14.90
N ASN A 129 -1.98 10.97 14.30
CA ASN A 129 -2.03 11.68 13.02
C ASN A 129 -1.56 10.88 11.81
N ILE A 130 -0.81 9.79 12.02
CA ILE A 130 -0.27 8.96 10.94
C ILE A 130 -0.86 7.55 11.09
N PRO A 131 -2.14 7.36 10.69
CA PRO A 131 -2.80 6.06 10.80
C PRO A 131 -2.11 5.01 9.92
N PHE A 132 -2.37 3.73 10.23
CA PHE A 132 -1.78 2.60 9.50
C PHE A 132 -1.87 2.75 7.98
N SER A 133 -3.05 3.12 7.46
CA SER A 133 -3.28 3.26 6.02
C SER A 133 -2.34 4.28 5.37
N LEU A 134 -2.10 5.41 6.04
CA LEU A 134 -1.20 6.45 5.55
C LEU A 134 0.25 5.99 5.65
N ARG A 135 0.65 5.42 6.78
CA ARG A 135 2.00 4.87 6.97
C ARG A 135 2.33 3.81 5.91
N TYR A 136 1.42 2.88 5.67
CA TYR A 136 1.55 1.85 4.63
C TYR A 136 1.69 2.49 3.25
N ALA A 137 0.76 3.39 2.91
CA ALA A 137 0.74 4.03 1.60
C ALA A 137 2.03 4.82 1.33
N CYS A 138 2.53 5.57 2.33
CA CYS A 138 3.80 6.27 2.23
C CYS A 138 5.00 5.34 2.00
N ARG A 139 4.95 4.09 2.44
CA ARG A 139 6.07 3.13 2.33
C ARG A 139 6.01 2.25 1.07
N ALA A 140 4.87 2.17 0.41
CA ALA A 140 4.64 1.12 -0.58
C ALA A 140 4.08 1.58 -1.94
N TRP A 141 3.55 2.81 -2.08
CA TRP A 141 2.84 3.21 -3.31
C TRP A 141 3.69 3.02 -4.57
N ALA A 142 4.97 3.40 -4.55
CA ALA A 142 5.83 3.32 -5.73
C ALA A 142 6.30 1.88 -6.01
N ILE A 143 6.43 1.06 -4.96
CA ILE A 143 6.77 -0.37 -5.07
C ILE A 143 5.65 -1.11 -5.79
N HIS A 144 4.39 -0.83 -5.44
CA HIS A 144 3.25 -1.41 -6.12
C HIS A 144 3.10 -0.87 -7.54
N PHE A 145 3.30 0.44 -7.74
CA PHE A 145 3.22 1.06 -9.06
C PHE A 145 4.22 0.44 -10.05
N SER A 146 5.47 0.19 -9.65
CA SER A 146 6.49 -0.38 -10.54
C SER A 146 6.19 -1.82 -10.97
N GLN A 147 5.35 -2.54 -10.23
CA GLN A 147 4.95 -3.92 -10.50
C GLN A 147 3.58 -4.04 -11.19
N ALA A 148 2.86 -2.93 -11.35
CA ALA A 148 1.55 -2.91 -11.97
C ALA A 148 1.64 -2.92 -13.51
N PRO A 149 0.79 -3.69 -14.21
CA PRO A 149 0.82 -3.82 -15.67
C PRO A 149 -0.01 -2.72 -16.39
N GLU A 150 -0.80 -1.92 -15.67
CA GLU A 150 -1.87 -1.09 -16.24
C GLU A 150 -1.61 0.43 -16.23
N LYS A 151 -2.46 1.14 -17.01
CA LYS A 151 -2.40 2.53 -17.44
C LYS A 151 -1.83 3.46 -16.37
N PRO A 152 -0.86 4.29 -16.76
CA PRO A 152 0.01 4.86 -15.77
C PRO A 152 -0.78 5.94 -15.01
N MET A 153 -0.75 5.85 -13.68
CA MET A 153 -1.33 6.82 -12.73
C MET A 153 -0.56 8.15 -12.75
N ILE A 154 -0.16 8.60 -13.94
CA ILE A 154 0.82 9.67 -14.13
C ILE A 154 0.30 10.96 -13.58
N ASP A 155 -0.96 11.30 -13.78
CA ASP A 155 -1.51 12.55 -13.27
C ASP A 155 -1.49 12.57 -11.73
N ASP A 156 -1.84 11.46 -11.09
CA ASP A 156 -1.78 11.31 -9.63
C ASP A 156 -0.33 11.36 -9.12
N ILE A 157 0.62 10.78 -9.86
CA ILE A 157 2.06 10.79 -9.52
C ILE A 157 2.63 12.21 -9.71
N ILE A 158 2.29 12.90 -10.79
CA ILE A 158 2.70 14.29 -11.05
C ILE A 158 2.11 15.18 -9.95
N TYR A 159 0.84 14.98 -9.59
CA TYR A 159 0.21 15.70 -8.50
C TYR A 159 0.94 15.47 -7.17
N PHE A 160 1.27 14.21 -6.86
CA PHE A 160 2.07 13.84 -5.69
C PHE A 160 3.40 14.60 -5.67
N PHE A 161 4.18 14.54 -6.75
CA PHE A 161 5.49 15.20 -6.80
C PHE A 161 5.39 16.72 -6.68
N ARG A 162 4.34 17.34 -7.22
CA ARG A 162 4.15 18.79 -7.17
C ARG A 162 3.65 19.30 -5.82
N HIS A 163 2.81 18.53 -5.13
CA HIS A 163 2.07 19.05 -3.97
C HIS A 163 2.33 18.30 -2.67
N LYS A 164 2.77 17.05 -2.74
CA LYS A 164 2.81 16.13 -1.58
C LYS A 164 4.20 15.61 -1.24
N LEU A 165 5.18 15.78 -2.12
CA LEU A 165 6.54 15.25 -1.94
C LEU A 165 7.17 15.64 -0.59
N LEU A 166 7.07 16.91 -0.19
CA LEU A 166 7.67 17.36 1.07
C LEU A 166 6.92 16.84 2.29
N TYR A 167 5.58 16.76 2.22
CA TYR A 167 4.76 16.20 3.30
C TYR A 167 4.99 14.69 3.44
N TRP A 168 5.28 14.02 2.34
CA TRP A 168 5.66 12.62 2.35
C TRP A 168 7.01 12.40 3.03
N PHE A 169 8.02 13.23 2.72
CA PHE A 169 9.30 13.20 3.44
C PHE A 169 9.15 13.50 4.93
N GLU A 170 8.26 14.42 5.29
CA GLU A 170 7.93 14.73 6.68
C GLU A 170 7.42 13.47 7.41
N VAL A 171 6.43 12.77 6.83
CA VAL A 171 5.92 11.51 7.39
C VAL A 171 7.03 10.47 7.51
N LEU A 172 7.83 10.25 6.46
CA LEU A 172 8.92 9.27 6.48
C LEU A 172 9.98 9.60 7.53
N ALA A 173 10.30 10.88 7.75
CA ALA A 173 11.21 11.32 8.79
C ALA A 173 10.62 11.11 10.20
N LEU A 174 9.32 11.36 10.38
CA LEU A 174 8.61 11.15 11.64
C LEU A 174 8.55 9.67 12.03
N ILE A 175 8.27 8.78 11.07
CA ILE A 175 8.26 7.32 11.30
C ILE A 175 9.65 6.66 11.23
N GLN A 176 10.70 7.45 11.05
CA GLN A 176 12.10 7.00 10.95
C GLN A 176 12.38 6.00 9.82
N ASP A 177 11.73 6.16 8.67
CA ASP A 177 11.87 5.27 7.50
C ASP A 177 12.16 6.04 6.20
N LEU A 178 13.09 7.00 6.25
CA LEU A 178 13.55 7.73 5.06
C LEU A 178 14.19 6.79 4.00
N SER A 179 14.73 5.64 4.42
CA SER A 179 15.25 4.60 3.54
C SER A 179 14.19 4.09 2.55
N SER A 180 12.96 3.82 3.02
CA SER A 180 11.88 3.39 2.14
C SER A 180 11.53 4.46 1.09
N GLY A 181 11.64 5.74 1.44
CA GLY A 181 11.42 6.84 0.50
C GLY A 181 12.47 6.88 -0.59
N GLN A 182 13.73 6.69 -0.24
CA GLN A 182 14.83 6.61 -1.20
C GLN A 182 14.62 5.45 -2.19
N GLU A 183 14.27 4.26 -1.68
CA GLU A 183 13.99 3.09 -2.52
C GLU A 183 12.83 3.35 -3.50
N GLN A 184 11.74 3.95 -3.00
CA GLN A 184 10.58 4.28 -3.82
C GLN A 184 10.90 5.30 -4.92
N LEU A 185 11.71 6.33 -4.64
CA LEU A 185 12.17 7.27 -5.66
C LEU A 185 13.02 6.58 -6.72
N LEU A 186 13.91 5.66 -6.33
CA LEU A 186 14.70 4.84 -7.25
C LEU A 186 13.82 3.96 -8.15
N GLN A 187 12.74 3.37 -7.61
CA GLN A 187 11.76 2.60 -8.39
C GLN A 187 11.11 3.47 -9.48
N ILE A 188 10.68 4.69 -9.13
CA ILE A 188 10.07 5.63 -10.10
C ILE A 188 11.09 6.07 -11.16
N ILE A 189 12.31 6.42 -10.76
CA ILE A 189 13.37 6.81 -11.71
C ILE A 189 13.67 5.67 -12.69
N THR A 190 13.76 4.44 -12.18
CA THR A 190 14.02 3.25 -13.01
C THR A 190 12.88 3.01 -13.98
N TRP A 191 11.63 3.07 -13.49
CA TRP A 191 10.44 2.93 -14.31
C TRP A 191 10.39 3.98 -15.44
N CYS A 192 10.69 5.24 -15.12
CA CYS A 192 10.79 6.31 -16.11
C CYS A 192 11.86 5.99 -17.16
N LYS A 193 13.07 5.58 -16.74
CA LYS A 193 14.15 5.27 -17.70
C LYS A 193 13.76 4.17 -18.68
N VAL A 194 13.23 3.05 -18.21
CA VAL A 194 12.80 1.95 -19.09
C VAL A 194 11.77 2.47 -20.12
N ARG A 195 10.76 3.21 -19.65
CA ARG A 195 9.67 3.70 -20.51
C ARG A 195 10.05 4.86 -21.44
N PHE A 196 11.10 5.64 -21.14
CA PHE A 196 11.51 6.78 -21.98
C PHE A 196 12.71 6.48 -22.89
N TYR A 197 13.55 5.50 -22.58
CA TYR A 197 14.64 5.07 -23.47
C TYR A 197 14.15 4.14 -24.59
N ASP A 198 13.11 3.33 -24.36
CA ASP A 198 12.54 2.46 -25.40
C ASP A 198 11.88 3.24 -26.55
N TYR A 199 11.52 4.52 -26.36
CA TYR A 199 10.97 5.37 -27.43
C TYR A 199 12.02 6.12 -28.26
N SER A 200 13.29 6.12 -27.85
CA SER A 200 14.37 6.85 -28.55
C SER A 200 15.08 6.08 -29.66
N TYR A 201 14.70 4.82 -29.90
CA TYR A 201 15.25 3.96 -30.96
C TYR A 201 14.23 3.51 -32.02
N GLU A 202 12.98 3.96 -31.94
CA GLU A 202 11.93 3.66 -32.92
C GLU A 202 11.47 4.89 -33.74
N SER A 203 12.19 6.02 -33.65
CA SER A 203 11.93 7.24 -34.42
C SER A 203 12.96 7.50 -35.52
#